data_AF-A0A4Q5Q2Z7-F1
#
_entry.id   AF-A0A4Q5Q2Z7-F1
#
_cell.length_a   1.000
_cell.length_b   1.000
_cell.length_c   1.000
_cell.angle_alpha   90.00
_cell.angle_beta   90.00
_cell.angle_gamma   90.00
#
_symmetry.space_group_name_H-M   'P 1'
#
loop_
_entity.id
_entity.type
_entity.pdbx_description
1 polymer ?
#
loop_
_entity_poly.entity_id
_entity_poly.type
_entity_poly.pdbx_seq_one_letter_code
_entity_poly.pdbx_strand_id
1 'polypeptide(L)'
;MIKQIELKLSPKDALDDNAIKTLAAEKLKIKVSKINYIEKIRESLDARKKDIKTVLKVNVYINESYKPESSILANYQPPTRPETVIIVGAGPAGYFAALELIELGIKPIIFERGKDVQARRVDLRQIQQYGNVNPNSNYCFGEGGAGTYSDG
;
A
#
# COMPACT_ATOMS: atom_id res chain seq x y z
N MET A 1 4.46 -3.21 26.34
CA MET A 1 5.07 -2.04 25.69
C MET A 1 5.45 -2.40 24.27
N ILE A 2 5.38 -1.44 23.35
CA ILE A 2 5.81 -1.61 21.96
C ILE A 2 7.21 -1.01 21.78
N LYS A 3 8.15 -1.77 21.23
CA LYS A 3 9.49 -1.28 20.89
C LYS A 3 9.77 -1.44 19.40
N GLN A 4 10.12 -0.34 18.74
CA GLN A 4 10.55 -0.37 17.35
C GLN A 4 12.06 -0.63 17.27
N ILE A 5 12.46 -1.65 16.50
CA ILE A 5 13.85 -2.01 16.29
C ILE A 5 14.12 -2.35 14.83
N GLU A 6 15.38 -2.25 14.43
CA GLU A 6 15.88 -2.76 13.14
C GLU A 6 16.58 -4.10 13.36
N LEU A 7 16.34 -5.09 12.52
CA LEU A 7 16.99 -6.39 12.53
C LEU A 7 17.70 -6.62 11.20
N LYS A 8 18.93 -7.16 11.25
CA LYS A 8 19.70 -7.55 10.06
C LYS A 8 19.93 -9.03 10.09
N LEU A 9 19.46 -9.72 9.06
CA LEU A 9 19.41 -11.17 8.99
C LEU A 9 19.59 -11.65 7.55
N SER A 10 19.81 -12.95 7.36
CA SER A 10 19.85 -13.51 6.01
C SER A 10 18.45 -13.49 5.38
N PRO A 11 18.34 -13.50 4.04
CA PRO A 11 17.05 -13.59 3.36
C PRO A 11 16.24 -14.81 3.78
N LYS A 12 16.92 -15.93 4.10
CA LYS A 12 16.27 -17.15 4.59
C LYS A 12 15.66 -16.94 5.97
N ASP A 13 16.41 -16.33 6.89
CA ASP A 13 15.93 -16.10 8.26
C ASP A 13 14.83 -15.02 8.30
N ALA A 14 14.71 -14.17 7.27
CA ALA A 14 13.68 -13.13 7.20
C ALA A 14 12.28 -13.66 6.89
N LEU A 15 12.24 -14.89 6.38
CA LEU A 15 11.03 -15.65 6.13
C LEU A 15 10.61 -16.50 7.33
N ASP A 16 11.47 -16.64 8.35
CA ASP A 16 11.19 -17.42 9.56
C ASP A 16 10.86 -16.51 10.76
N ASP A 17 9.58 -16.51 11.15
CA ASP A 17 9.11 -15.72 12.28
C ASP A 17 9.77 -16.11 13.60
N ASN A 18 10.21 -17.37 13.77
CA ASN A 18 10.95 -17.79 14.98
C ASN A 18 12.36 -17.22 15.01
N ALA A 19 13.05 -17.19 13.87
CA ALA A 19 14.37 -16.58 13.75
C ALA A 19 14.30 -15.08 14.04
N ILE A 20 13.29 -14.39 13.49
CA ILE A 20 13.02 -12.98 13.76
C ILE A 20 12.74 -12.75 15.25
N LYS A 21 11.89 -13.57 15.86
CA LYS A 21 11.52 -13.46 17.27
C LYS A 21 12.70 -13.68 18.20
N THR A 22 13.56 -14.63 17.88
CA THR A 22 14.79 -14.93 18.64
C THR A 22 15.76 -13.75 18.55
N LEU A 23 16.04 -13.26 17.35
CA LEU A 23 16.94 -12.13 17.13
C LEU A 23 16.41 -10.83 17.76
N ALA A 24 15.10 -10.61 17.73
CA ALA A 24 14.45 -9.50 18.42
C ALA A 24 14.64 -9.59 19.95
N ALA A 25 14.46 -10.77 20.52
CA ALA A 25 14.65 -11.02 21.96
C ALA A 25 16.10 -10.78 22.40
N GLU A 26 17.06 -11.27 21.62
CA GLU A 26 18.50 -11.05 21.84
C GLU A 26 18.86 -9.57 21.79
N LYS A 27 18.43 -8.87 20.74
CA LYS A 27 18.71 -7.44 20.56
C LYS A 27 18.12 -6.59 21.68
N LEU A 28 16.95 -6.96 22.18
CA LEU A 28 16.27 -6.27 23.29
C LEU A 28 16.70 -6.76 24.68
N LYS A 29 17.54 -7.80 24.76
CA LYS A 29 17.97 -8.46 26.00
C LYS A 29 16.79 -8.92 26.87
N ILE A 30 15.78 -9.52 26.25
CA ILE A 30 14.59 -10.07 26.92
C ILE A 30 14.39 -11.54 26.59
N LYS A 31 13.56 -12.24 27.36
CA LYS A 31 13.14 -13.61 27.04
C LYS A 31 12.18 -13.60 25.86
N VAL A 32 12.32 -14.56 24.94
CA VAL A 32 11.42 -14.78 23.79
C VAL A 32 9.96 -14.89 24.22
N SER A 33 9.69 -15.49 25.39
CA SER A 33 8.34 -15.63 25.95
C SER A 33 7.66 -14.31 26.31
N LYS A 34 8.39 -13.21 26.46
CA LYS A 34 7.82 -11.87 26.69
C LYS A 34 7.35 -11.21 25.38
N ILE A 35 7.72 -11.74 24.23
CA ILE A 35 7.31 -11.21 22.93
C ILE A 35 6.01 -11.90 22.52
N ASN A 36 4.93 -11.12 22.51
CA ASN A 36 3.60 -11.62 22.16
C ASN A 36 3.36 -11.54 20.65
N TYR A 37 3.88 -10.50 20.00
CA TYR A 37 3.74 -10.28 18.56
C TYR A 37 4.90 -9.46 17.99
N ILE A 38 5.18 -9.67 16.70
CA ILE A 38 6.12 -8.86 15.93
C ILE A 38 5.42 -8.42 14.66
N GLU A 39 5.35 -7.12 14.46
CA GLU A 39 4.79 -6.49 13.28
C GLU A 39 5.93 -6.02 12.37
N LYS A 40 5.96 -6.52 11.13
CA LYS A 40 6.94 -6.07 10.12
C LYS A 40 6.46 -4.75 9.54
N ILE A 41 7.19 -3.67 9.81
CA ILE A 41 6.87 -2.31 9.36
C ILE A 41 7.51 -2.02 7.99
N ARG A 42 8.75 -2.49 7.82
CA ARG A 42 9.46 -2.34 6.55
C ARG A 42 10.40 -3.49 6.35
N GLU A 43 10.49 -3.94 5.12
CA GLU A 43 11.50 -4.87 4.67
C GLU A 43 12.30 -4.23 3.54
N SER A 44 13.61 -4.45 3.55
CA SER A 44 14.50 -4.01 2.47
C SER A 44 15.68 -4.96 2.35
N LEU A 45 16.25 -5.05 1.15
CA LEU A 45 17.43 -5.86 0.89
C LEU A 45 18.67 -4.96 0.81
N ASP A 46 19.68 -5.26 1.62
CA ASP A 46 21.02 -4.71 1.49
C ASP A 46 21.85 -5.65 0.61
N ALA A 47 21.84 -5.35 -0.69
CA ALA A 47 22.56 -6.10 -1.72
C ALA A 47 23.90 -5.45 -2.12
N ARG A 48 24.47 -4.56 -1.28
CA ARG A 48 25.73 -3.85 -1.57
C ARG A 48 26.96 -4.76 -1.49
N LYS A 49 26.86 -5.89 -0.80
CA LYS A 49 27.92 -6.89 -0.63
C LYS A 49 27.44 -8.25 -1.14
N LYS A 50 28.39 -9.16 -1.40
CA LYS A 50 28.11 -10.55 -1.80
C LYS A 50 27.23 -11.28 -0.78
N ASP A 51 27.42 -11.00 0.51
CA ASP A 51 26.56 -11.47 1.58
C ASP A 51 25.33 -10.55 1.70
N ILE A 52 24.28 -10.86 0.94
CA ILE A 52 23.03 -10.12 0.90
C ILE A 52 22.32 -10.26 2.25
N LYS A 53 21.90 -9.15 2.83
CA LYS A 53 21.14 -9.13 4.09
C LYS A 53 19.75 -8.53 3.88
N THR A 54 18.76 -9.06 4.59
CA THR A 54 17.47 -8.40 4.76
C THR A 54 17.53 -7.51 5.99
N VAL A 55 17.14 -6.26 5.82
CA VAL A 55 16.96 -5.27 6.88
C VAL A 55 15.47 -5.14 7.17
N LEU A 56 15.06 -5.65 8.33
CA LEU A 56 13.69 -5.58 8.80
C LEU A 56 13.54 -4.48 9.84
N LYS A 57 12.62 -3.55 9.62
CA LYS A 57 12.14 -2.65 10.66
C LYS A 57 10.88 -3.27 11.26
N VAL A 58 10.89 -3.54 12.56
CA VAL A 58 9.78 -4.25 13.23
C VAL A 58 9.33 -3.52 14.49
N ASN A 59 8.04 -3.61 14.79
CA ASN A 59 7.49 -3.29 16.11
C ASN A 59 7.37 -4.59 16.92
N VAL A 60 8.01 -4.63 18.08
CA VAL A 60 7.99 -5.78 19.00
C VAL A 60 7.03 -5.48 20.14
N TYR A 61 5.97 -6.27 20.24
CA TYR A 61 4.94 -6.15 21.28
C TYR A 61 5.35 -7.02 22.48
N ILE A 62 5.78 -6.35 23.55
CA ILE A 62 6.34 -7.00 24.74
C ILE A 62 5.29 -7.01 25.84
N ASN A 63 4.81 -8.21 26.22
CA ASN A 63 3.71 -8.42 27.16
C ASN A 63 2.42 -7.64 26.81
N GLU A 64 2.23 -7.31 25.54
CA GLU A 64 1.04 -6.63 25.03
C GLU A 64 0.49 -7.41 23.84
N SER A 65 -0.84 -7.47 23.70
CA SER A 65 -1.47 -8.05 22.52
C SER A 65 -1.40 -7.08 21.35
N TYR A 66 -1.23 -7.63 20.15
CA TYR A 66 -1.41 -6.87 18.92
C TYR A 66 -2.89 -6.60 18.69
N LYS A 67 -3.22 -5.36 18.35
CA LYS A 67 -4.54 -4.97 17.87
C LYS A 67 -4.36 -4.43 16.45
N PRO A 68 -4.86 -5.13 15.42
CA PRO A 68 -4.76 -4.63 14.05
C PRO A 68 -5.53 -3.32 13.93
N GLU A 69 -5.00 -2.38 13.14
CA GLU A 69 -5.77 -1.21 12.74
C GLU A 69 -7.02 -1.67 11.98
N SER A 70 -8.15 -0.99 12.26
CA SER A 70 -9.40 -1.20 11.52
C SER A 70 -9.20 -0.78 10.07
N SER A 71 -9.78 -1.55 9.13
CA SER A 71 -9.77 -1.14 7.72
C SER A 71 -10.48 0.20 7.53
N ILE A 72 -10.02 0.99 6.56
CA ILE A 72 -10.67 2.27 6.18
C ILE A 72 -12.16 2.04 5.88
N LEU A 73 -12.48 0.92 5.22
CA LEU A 73 -13.86 0.53 4.91
C LEU A 73 -14.71 0.24 6.15
N ALA A 74 -14.12 -0.30 7.22
CA ALA A 74 -14.87 -0.57 8.46
C ALA A 74 -15.32 0.72 9.16
N ASN A 75 -14.61 1.83 8.93
CA ASN A 75 -14.94 3.14 9.49
C ASN A 75 -15.54 4.10 8.45
N TYR A 76 -15.93 3.60 7.28
CA TYR A 76 -16.55 4.44 6.26
C TYR A 76 -17.81 5.10 6.79
N GLN A 77 -17.87 6.42 6.66
CA GLN A 77 -19.09 7.18 6.89
C GLN A 77 -19.44 7.95 5.62
N PRO A 78 -20.74 8.03 5.26
CA PRO A 78 -21.15 8.85 4.14
C PRO A 78 -20.81 10.32 4.41
N PRO A 79 -20.46 11.12 3.38
CA PRO A 79 -20.23 12.54 3.53
C PRO A 79 -21.41 13.25 4.23
N THR A 80 -21.13 13.98 5.30
CA THR A 80 -22.13 14.67 6.13
C THR A 80 -22.21 16.17 5.86
N ARG A 81 -21.17 16.73 5.24
CA ARG A 81 -21.06 18.15 4.95
C ARG A 81 -21.78 18.52 3.64
N PRO A 82 -22.32 19.75 3.54
CA PRO A 82 -23.05 20.18 2.36
C PRO A 82 -22.13 20.49 1.16
N GLU A 83 -20.84 20.75 1.38
CA GLU A 83 -19.91 21.09 0.32
C GLU A 83 -19.68 19.91 -0.64
N THR A 84 -19.54 20.26 -1.92
CA THR A 84 -19.21 19.33 -2.98
C THR A 84 -17.95 19.81 -3.70
N VAL A 85 -17.00 18.90 -3.91
CA VAL A 85 -15.73 19.19 -4.60
C VAL A 85 -15.67 18.43 -5.91
N ILE A 86 -15.35 19.14 -6.98
CA ILE A 86 -15.14 18.56 -8.31
C ILE A 86 -13.68 18.16 -8.44
N ILE A 87 -13.44 16.92 -8.84
CA ILE A 87 -12.12 16.37 -9.16
C ILE A 87 -12.11 16.03 -10.64
N VAL A 88 -11.09 16.50 -11.36
CA VAL A 88 -10.89 16.19 -12.77
C VAL A 88 -9.72 15.22 -12.90
N GLY A 89 -10.01 14.01 -13.36
CA GLY A 89 -9.09 12.88 -13.50
C GLY A 89 -9.37 11.78 -12.49
N ALA A 90 -9.66 10.57 -12.96
CA ALA A 90 -9.84 9.38 -12.13
C ALA A 90 -8.55 8.53 -12.05
N GLY A 91 -7.41 9.19 -11.85
CA GLY A 91 -6.12 8.54 -11.57
C GLY A 91 -5.86 8.40 -10.06
N PRO A 92 -4.69 7.89 -9.65
CA PRO A 92 -4.35 7.74 -8.24
C PRO A 92 -4.50 9.03 -7.44
N ALA A 93 -3.98 10.16 -7.96
CA ALA A 93 -4.12 11.46 -7.30
C ALA A 93 -5.60 11.87 -7.09
N GLY A 94 -6.45 11.67 -8.10
CA GLY A 94 -7.88 11.97 -8.00
C GLY A 94 -8.61 11.06 -7.00
N TYR A 95 -8.28 9.77 -6.98
CA TYR A 95 -8.86 8.83 -6.03
C TYR A 95 -8.43 9.07 -4.60
N PHE A 96 -7.15 9.35 -4.35
CA PHE A 96 -6.68 9.69 -2.99
C PHE A 96 -7.25 11.03 -2.52
N ALA A 97 -7.39 12.03 -3.40
CA ALA A 97 -8.06 13.27 -3.06
C ALA A 97 -9.55 13.04 -2.72
N ALA A 98 -10.25 12.19 -3.49
CA ALA A 98 -11.63 11.82 -3.20
C ALA A 98 -11.77 11.08 -1.86
N LEU A 99 -10.84 10.17 -1.56
CA LEU A 99 -10.81 9.43 -0.29
C LEU A 99 -10.65 10.38 0.90
N GLU A 100 -9.67 11.29 0.84
CA GLU A 100 -9.44 12.30 1.88
C GLU A 100 -10.68 13.19 2.09
N LEU A 101 -11.34 13.63 1.00
CA LEU A 101 -12.56 14.42 1.10
C LEU A 101 -13.69 13.65 1.81
N ILE A 102 -13.85 12.37 1.49
CA ILE A 102 -14.84 11.51 2.15
C ILE A 102 -14.53 11.37 3.65
N GLU A 103 -13.26 11.17 4.03
CA GLU A 103 -12.84 11.10 5.44
C GLU A 103 -13.09 12.41 6.19
N LEU A 104 -13.02 13.55 5.49
CA LEU A 104 -13.38 14.87 6.01
C LEU A 104 -14.89 15.17 5.95
N GLY A 105 -15.70 14.21 5.51
CA GLY A 105 -17.15 14.32 5.39
C GLY A 105 -17.64 15.15 4.19
N ILE A 106 -16.78 15.48 3.23
CA ILE A 106 -17.08 16.29 2.03
C ILE A 106 -17.39 15.36 0.86
N LYS A 107 -18.35 15.73 0.00
CA LYS A 107 -18.73 14.91 -1.16
C LYS A 107 -17.83 15.20 -2.38
N PRO A 108 -17.00 14.26 -2.84
CA PRO A 108 -16.30 14.39 -4.11
C PRO A 108 -17.21 14.03 -5.30
N ILE A 109 -17.00 14.68 -6.45
CA ILE A 109 -17.53 14.28 -7.76
C ILE A 109 -16.34 14.20 -8.72
N ILE A 110 -16.07 13.01 -9.24
CA ILE A 110 -14.93 12.76 -10.12
C ILE A 110 -15.40 12.71 -11.57
N PHE A 111 -14.71 13.46 -12.44
CA PHE A 111 -14.88 13.38 -13.88
C PHE A 111 -13.61 12.80 -14.52
N GLU A 112 -13.78 11.78 -15.37
CA GLU A 112 -12.71 11.21 -16.17
C GLU A 112 -13.09 11.31 -17.64
N ARG A 113 -12.13 11.70 -18.49
CA ARG A 113 -12.35 11.86 -19.92
C ARG A 113 -12.36 10.53 -20.66
N GLY A 114 -11.63 9.55 -20.15
CA GLY A 114 -11.56 8.22 -20.72
C GLY A 114 -12.62 7.28 -20.17
N LYS A 115 -12.49 6.01 -20.56
CA LYS A 115 -13.47 4.98 -20.22
C LYS A 115 -13.18 4.35 -18.87
N ASP A 116 -14.18 3.65 -18.34
CA ASP A 116 -13.99 2.68 -17.26
C ASP A 116 -12.93 1.64 -17.64
N VAL A 117 -12.34 1.01 -16.63
CA VAL A 117 -11.17 0.16 -16.77
C VAL A 117 -11.46 -1.07 -17.65
N GLN A 118 -12.69 -1.58 -17.65
CA GLN A 118 -13.03 -2.76 -18.45
C GLN A 118 -13.16 -2.38 -19.93
N ALA A 119 -13.89 -1.30 -20.24
CA ALA A 119 -14.04 -0.85 -21.61
C ALA A 119 -12.72 -0.32 -22.21
N ARG A 120 -11.84 0.25 -21.38
CA ARG A 120 -10.50 0.72 -21.77
C ARG A 120 -9.61 -0.40 -22.32
N ARG A 121 -9.76 -1.64 -21.86
CA ARG A 121 -9.01 -2.82 -22.37
C ARG A 121 -9.18 -3.01 -23.87
N VAL A 122 -10.38 -2.73 -24.40
CA VAL A 122 -10.67 -2.85 -25.83
C VAL A 122 -9.86 -1.84 -26.62
N ASP A 123 -9.80 -0.59 -26.17
CA ASP A 123 -9.03 0.46 -26.83
C ASP A 123 -7.52 0.18 -26.76
N LEU A 124 -7.01 -0.34 -25.64
CA LEU A 124 -5.60 -0.72 -25.53
C LEU A 124 -5.21 -1.86 -26.48
N ARG A 125 -6.12 -2.83 -26.67
CA ARG A 125 -5.92 -3.89 -27.66
C ARG A 125 -5.80 -3.32 -29.07
N GLN A 126 -6.61 -2.30 -29.41
CA GLN A 126 -6.54 -1.64 -30.71
C GLN A 126 -5.18 -0.97 -30.93
N ILE A 127 -4.60 -0.35 -29.89
CA ILE A 127 -3.26 0.22 -29.93
C ILE A 127 -2.22 -0.87 -30.17
N GLN A 128 -2.26 -1.96 -29.40
CA GLN A 128 -1.25 -3.03 -29.47
C GLN A 128 -1.28 -3.82 -30.78
N GLN A 129 -2.48 -4.13 -31.29
CA GLN A 129 -2.63 -4.99 -32.47
C GLN A 129 -2.57 -4.21 -33.78
N TYR A 130 -3.07 -2.99 -33.80
CA TYR A 130 -3.31 -2.24 -35.03
C TYR A 130 -2.66 -0.84 -35.04
N GLY A 131 -2.03 -0.42 -33.94
CA GLY A 131 -1.45 0.92 -33.82
C GLY A 131 -2.48 2.04 -33.71
N ASN A 132 -3.77 1.71 -33.58
CA ASN A 132 -4.85 2.68 -33.58
C ASN A 132 -5.04 3.27 -32.19
N VAL A 133 -4.76 4.57 -32.05
CA VAL A 133 -4.87 5.29 -30.77
C VAL A 133 -6.18 6.04 -30.69
N ASN A 134 -7.01 5.69 -29.70
CA ASN A 134 -8.15 6.51 -29.32
C ASN A 134 -7.64 7.69 -28.44
N PRO A 135 -7.84 8.95 -28.85
CA PRO A 135 -7.29 10.11 -28.15
C PRO A 135 -7.93 10.34 -26.77
N ASN A 136 -9.09 9.74 -26.49
CA ASN A 136 -9.77 9.86 -25.20
C ASN A 136 -9.65 8.61 -24.32
N SER A 137 -9.16 7.47 -24.85
CA SER A 137 -9.06 6.21 -24.09
C SER A 137 -7.81 5.45 -24.52
N ASN A 138 -6.76 5.51 -23.72
CA ASN A 138 -5.42 5.01 -24.06
C ASN A 138 -4.59 4.77 -22.79
N TYR A 139 -3.28 4.57 -22.90
CA TYR A 139 -2.42 4.35 -21.73
C TYR A 139 -2.41 5.53 -20.74
N CYS A 140 -2.72 6.75 -21.15
CA CYS A 140 -2.75 7.92 -20.28
C CYS A 140 -4.14 8.23 -19.72
N PHE A 141 -5.21 7.98 -20.48
CA PHE A 141 -6.56 8.43 -20.15
C PHE A 141 -7.56 7.27 -19.94
N GLY A 142 -8.42 7.45 -18.93
CA GLY A 142 -9.40 6.47 -18.45
C GLY A 142 -9.29 6.20 -16.96
N GLU A 143 -10.20 5.39 -16.45
CA GLU A 143 -10.24 4.97 -15.04
C GLU A 143 -8.89 4.39 -14.61
N GLY A 144 -8.42 4.83 -13.45
CA GLY A 144 -7.12 4.53 -12.86
C GLY A 144 -5.95 5.30 -13.49
N GLY A 145 -6.19 6.13 -14.51
CA GLY A 145 -5.18 6.97 -15.14
C GLY A 145 -4.02 6.19 -15.75
N ALA A 146 -2.81 6.76 -15.70
CA ALA A 146 -1.61 6.13 -16.27
C ALA A 146 -1.10 4.91 -15.48
N GLY A 147 -1.45 4.77 -14.20
CA GLY A 147 -1.00 3.68 -13.34
C GLY A 147 -1.75 2.36 -13.53
N THR A 148 -2.87 2.35 -14.27
CA THR A 148 -3.69 1.13 -14.41
C THR A 148 -3.00 -0.01 -15.17
N TYR A 149 -2.12 0.35 -16.11
CA TYR A 149 -1.41 -0.60 -16.96
C TYR A 149 0.11 -0.35 -16.86
N SER A 150 0.59 -0.11 -15.64
CA SER A 150 2.01 -0.12 -15.25
C SER A 150 2.35 -1.38 -14.46
N ASP A 151 3.63 -1.56 -14.15
CA ASP A 151 4.12 -2.64 -13.27
C ASP A 151 3.79 -2.43 -11.77
N GLY A 152 3.12 -1.32 -11.42
CA GLY A 152 2.79 -0.95 -10.05
C GLY A 152 2.15 0.42 -9.98
#